data_AF-A0AAN6QJV5-F1
#
_entry.id   AF-A0AAN6QJV5-F1
#
_cell.length_a   1.000
_cell.length_b   1.000
_cell.length_c   1.000
_cell.angle_alpha   90.00
_cell.angle_beta   90.00
_cell.angle_gamma   90.00
#
_symmetry.space_group_name_H-M   'P 1'
#
loop_
_entity.id
_entity.type
_entity.pdbx_description
1 polymer ?
#
loop_
_entity_poly.entity_id
_entity_poly.type
_entity_poly.pdbx_seq_one_letter_code
_entity_poly.pdbx_strand_id
1 'polypeptide(L)'
;MAETASDETFVMKVKIQVPPRPASDDPREPVPGPSATTAAEIAALRKFQSENLDGVPHLIATKCARQGPNGPFPGGYISYIIMTAMPGRDLMASMFWSLDDTVKEEIRDAFVTLLKSIWRLGIAPYDCALRNIIWDAAARRCSIVDFEHYDAAKDPINMTEREEMQRWGIVQRPPPSHWAVEWGLYKDP
;
A
#
# COMPACT_ATOMS: atom_id res chain seq x y z
N MET A 1 -37.11 7.33 -16.25
CA MET A 1 -36.34 6.97 -15.05
C MET A 1 -34.92 7.42 -15.31
N ALA A 2 -34.44 8.43 -14.58
CA ALA A 2 -33.06 8.87 -14.71
C ALA A 2 -32.19 7.89 -13.93
N GLU A 3 -31.25 7.23 -14.62
CA GLU A 3 -30.10 6.59 -13.97
C GLU A 3 -29.40 7.67 -13.15
N THR A 4 -29.49 7.56 -11.82
CA THR A 4 -28.57 8.26 -10.94
C THR A 4 -27.20 7.70 -11.25
N ALA A 5 -26.38 8.47 -11.98
CA ALA A 5 -24.95 8.21 -12.07
C ALA A 5 -24.45 8.06 -10.63
N SER A 6 -23.94 6.88 -10.29
CA SER A 6 -23.17 6.75 -9.06
C SER A 6 -21.98 7.68 -9.19
N ASP A 7 -21.81 8.62 -8.27
CA ASP A 7 -20.62 9.46 -8.21
C ASP A 7 -19.42 8.56 -7.86
N GLU A 8 -18.82 7.96 -8.89
CA GLU A 8 -17.63 7.14 -8.73
C GLU A 8 -16.48 8.03 -8.26
N THR A 9 -16.00 7.76 -7.05
CA THR A 9 -14.86 8.46 -6.46
C THR A 9 -13.57 7.74 -6.83
N PHE A 10 -12.58 8.50 -7.27
CA PHE A 10 -11.24 8.01 -7.58
C PHE A 10 -10.19 8.70 -6.72
N VAL A 11 -9.07 8.02 -6.51
CA VAL A 11 -7.89 8.59 -5.86
C VAL A 11 -6.89 8.99 -6.93
N MET A 12 -6.40 10.23 -6.86
CA MET A 12 -5.29 10.71 -7.68
C MET A 12 -4.05 10.92 -6.81
N LYS A 13 -2.99 10.16 -7.07
CA LYS A 13 -1.65 10.41 -6.53
C LYS A 13 -0.85 11.26 -7.53
N VAL A 14 -0.19 12.30 -7.01
CA VAL A 14 0.72 13.15 -7.78
C VAL A 14 2.10 13.06 -7.16
N LYS A 15 3.08 12.56 -7.93
CA LYS A 15 4.46 12.39 -7.48
C LYS A 15 5.39 13.25 -8.32
N ILE A 16 6.19 14.08 -7.67
CA ILE A 16 7.00 15.11 -8.32
C ILE A 16 8.46 14.91 -7.95
N GLN A 17 9.36 14.94 -8.93
CA GLN A 17 10.79 15.00 -8.66
C GLN A 17 11.13 16.37 -8.08
N VAL A 18 11.75 16.39 -6.91
CA VAL A 18 12.22 17.62 -6.26
C VAL A 18 13.75 17.67 -6.29
N PRO A 19 14.37 18.85 -6.15
CA PRO A 19 15.83 18.93 -6.02
C PRO A 19 16.30 18.09 -4.84
N PRO A 20 17.48 17.45 -4.95
CA PRO A 20 18.02 16.61 -3.89
C PRO A 20 18.29 17.44 -2.64
N ARG A 21 18.27 16.77 -1.47
CA ARG A 21 18.71 17.40 -0.24
C ARG A 21 20.23 17.62 -0.30
N PRO A 22 20.79 18.66 0.36
CA PRO A 22 22.23 18.94 0.28
C PRO A 22 23.15 17.76 0.65
N ALA A 23 22.68 16.85 1.50
CA ALA A 23 23.42 15.67 1.96
C ALA A 23 22.91 14.34 1.38
N SER A 24 22.03 14.33 0.38
CA SER A 24 21.59 13.09 -0.29
C SER A 24 22.48 12.75 -1.48
N ASP A 25 22.62 11.46 -1.77
CA ASP A 25 23.28 10.95 -2.98
C ASP A 25 22.39 11.06 -4.24
N ASP A 26 21.22 11.68 -4.12
CA ASP A 26 20.28 11.88 -5.22
C ASP A 26 20.87 12.77 -6.33
N PRO A 27 20.51 12.52 -7.62
CA PRO A 27 21.00 13.30 -8.73
C PRO A 27 20.74 14.81 -8.58
N ARG A 28 21.79 15.61 -8.78
CA ARG A 28 21.70 17.09 -8.81
C ARG A 28 21.06 17.64 -10.08
N GLU A 29 20.92 16.80 -11.10
CA GLU A 29 20.26 17.12 -12.34
C GLU A 29 18.94 16.32 -12.47
N PRO A 30 17.93 16.88 -13.15
CA PRO A 30 16.72 16.17 -13.50
C PRO A 30 16.98 14.82 -14.18
N VAL A 31 16.25 13.78 -13.77
CA VAL A 31 16.33 12.47 -14.43
C VAL A 31 15.00 12.14 -15.11
N PRO A 32 15.01 11.28 -16.15
CA PRO A 32 13.77 10.75 -16.71
C PRO A 32 12.96 10.02 -15.64
N GLY A 33 11.65 10.26 -15.61
CA GLY A 33 10.74 9.60 -14.69
C GLY A 33 9.97 8.44 -15.31
N PRO A 34 9.09 7.80 -14.51
CA PRO A 34 8.86 8.07 -13.09
C PRO A 34 9.92 7.41 -12.17
N SER A 35 9.86 7.64 -10.85
CA SER A 35 10.72 6.90 -9.90
C SER A 35 10.46 5.39 -9.96
N ALA A 36 11.43 4.60 -9.48
CA ALA A 36 11.27 3.15 -9.34
C ALA A 36 10.05 2.77 -8.47
N THR A 37 9.79 3.50 -7.37
CA THR A 37 8.62 3.26 -6.49
C THR A 37 7.30 3.56 -7.19
N THR A 38 7.25 4.62 -7.99
CA THR A 38 6.07 4.96 -8.82
C THR A 38 5.85 3.92 -9.91
N ALA A 39 6.92 3.46 -10.56
CA ALA A 39 6.84 2.42 -11.58
C ALA A 39 6.35 1.08 -10.98
N ALA A 40 6.85 0.72 -9.79
CA ALA A 40 6.41 -0.46 -9.05
C ALA A 40 4.92 -0.37 -8.69
N GLU A 41 4.47 0.75 -8.14
CA GLU A 41 3.04 0.95 -7.81
C GLU A 41 2.15 0.79 -9.04
N ILE A 42 2.51 1.43 -10.16
CA ILE A 42 1.76 1.29 -11.42
C ILE A 42 1.70 -0.18 -11.87
N ALA A 43 2.80 -0.93 -11.73
CA ALA A 43 2.84 -2.34 -12.09
C ALA A 43 1.93 -3.20 -11.19
N ALA A 44 1.93 -2.96 -9.87
CA ALA A 44 1.04 -3.65 -8.94
C ALA A 44 -0.43 -3.36 -9.25
N LEU A 45 -0.80 -2.08 -9.41
CA LEU A 45 -2.17 -1.66 -9.71
C LEU A 45 -2.69 -2.24 -11.04
N ARG A 46 -1.83 -2.31 -12.07
CA ARG A 46 -2.16 -2.99 -13.34
C ARG A 46 -2.38 -4.47 -13.16
N LYS A 47 -1.54 -5.12 -12.35
CA LYS A 47 -1.66 -6.55 -12.08
C LYS A 47 -2.96 -6.88 -11.35
N PHE A 48 -3.33 -6.08 -10.34
CA PHE A 48 -4.60 -6.25 -9.64
C PHE A 48 -5.80 -6.08 -10.55
N GLN A 49 -5.75 -5.07 -11.43
CA GLN A 49 -6.79 -4.84 -12.44
C GLN A 49 -6.88 -6.02 -13.42
N SER A 50 -5.76 -6.52 -13.96
CA SER A 50 -5.78 -7.60 -14.95
C SER A 50 -6.27 -8.93 -14.38
N GLU A 51 -6.01 -9.17 -13.10
CA GLU A 51 -6.46 -10.36 -12.37
C GLU A 51 -7.85 -10.18 -11.75
N ASN A 52 -8.45 -9.00 -11.92
CA ASN A 52 -9.72 -8.60 -11.30
C ASN A 52 -9.75 -8.89 -9.79
N LEU A 53 -8.63 -8.64 -9.10
CA LEU A 53 -8.51 -8.90 -7.68
C LEU A 53 -9.26 -7.83 -6.89
N ASP A 54 -10.30 -8.22 -6.18
CA ASP A 54 -11.07 -7.32 -5.33
C ASP A 54 -10.34 -7.02 -3.99
N GLY A 55 -10.69 -5.93 -3.32
CA GLY A 55 -10.05 -5.50 -2.06
C GLY A 55 -8.71 -4.78 -2.25
N VAL A 56 -8.35 -4.39 -3.48
CA VAL A 56 -7.15 -3.61 -3.78
C VAL A 56 -7.47 -2.53 -4.82
N PRO A 57 -6.76 -1.39 -4.81
CA PRO A 57 -6.98 -0.36 -5.83
C PRO A 57 -6.59 -0.87 -7.23
N HIS A 58 -7.37 -0.49 -8.22
CA HIS A 58 -7.11 -0.79 -9.64
C HIS A 58 -6.65 0.47 -10.36
N LEU A 59 -5.72 0.31 -11.31
CA LEU A 59 -5.28 1.42 -12.14
C LEU A 59 -6.41 1.84 -13.09
N ILE A 60 -6.75 3.13 -13.09
CA ILE A 60 -7.69 3.74 -14.04
C ILE A 60 -6.93 4.45 -15.16
N ALA A 61 -5.97 5.31 -14.78
CA ALA A 61 -5.15 6.05 -15.73
C ALA A 61 -3.81 6.44 -15.12
N THR A 62 -2.80 6.68 -15.96
CA THR A 62 -1.53 7.26 -15.50
C THR A 62 -0.91 8.14 -16.58
N LYS A 63 -0.15 9.15 -16.16
CA LYS A 63 0.63 10.01 -17.03
C LYS A 63 1.93 10.37 -16.34
N CYS A 64 3.05 10.28 -17.05
CA CYS A 64 4.33 10.87 -16.63
C CYS A 64 4.68 11.98 -17.62
N ALA A 65 5.02 13.16 -17.11
CA ALA A 65 5.36 14.32 -17.93
C ALA A 65 6.61 15.02 -17.39
N ARG A 66 7.26 15.79 -18.26
CA ARG A 66 8.37 16.67 -17.87
C ARG A 66 7.81 17.93 -17.21
N GLN A 67 8.44 18.35 -16.12
CA GLN A 67 8.14 19.60 -15.41
C GLN A 67 8.52 20.80 -16.28
N GLY A 68 7.65 21.82 -16.24
CA GLY A 68 7.93 23.11 -16.87
C GLY A 68 8.97 23.94 -16.11
N PRO A 69 9.32 25.14 -16.61
CA PRO A 69 10.35 26.00 -16.02
C PRO A 69 10.01 26.50 -14.60
N ASN A 70 8.74 26.48 -14.22
CA ASN A 70 8.26 26.89 -12.89
C ASN A 70 8.05 25.71 -11.93
N GLY A 71 8.41 24.49 -12.33
CA GLY A 71 8.33 23.32 -11.45
C GLY A 71 9.38 23.38 -10.34
N PRO A 72 9.19 22.65 -9.22
CA PRO A 72 10.17 22.60 -8.13
C PRO A 72 11.54 22.09 -8.59
N PHE A 73 11.59 21.24 -9.63
CA PHE A 73 12.83 20.85 -10.27
C PHE A 73 12.67 20.96 -11.80
N PRO A 74 12.95 22.14 -12.39
CA PRO A 74 12.73 22.39 -13.81
C PRO A 74 13.37 21.33 -14.70
N GLY A 75 12.58 20.73 -15.59
CA GLY A 75 13.03 19.64 -16.45
C GLY A 75 12.97 18.25 -15.82
N GLY A 76 12.67 18.11 -14.53
CA GLY A 76 12.38 16.86 -13.82
C GLY A 76 11.06 16.25 -14.25
N TYR A 77 10.63 15.17 -13.60
CA TYR A 77 9.35 14.52 -13.91
C TYR A 77 8.24 14.86 -12.91
N ILE A 78 6.99 14.75 -13.39
CA ILE A 78 5.76 14.70 -12.60
C ILE A 78 4.92 13.53 -13.08
N SER A 79 4.48 12.67 -12.17
CA SER A 79 3.67 11.49 -12.46
C SER A 79 2.32 11.57 -11.75
N TYR A 80 1.27 11.23 -12.51
CA TYR A 80 -0.10 11.14 -12.06
C TYR A 80 -0.52 9.67 -12.12
N ILE A 81 -1.13 9.18 -11.04
CA ILE A 81 -1.75 7.87 -10.97
C ILE A 81 -3.19 8.08 -10.52
N ILE A 82 -4.16 7.64 -11.34
CA ILE A 82 -5.58 7.61 -10.99
C ILE A 82 -5.94 6.15 -10.73
N MET A 83 -6.52 5.88 -9.57
CA MET A 83 -6.92 4.54 -9.15
C MET A 83 -8.30 4.55 -8.49
N THR A 84 -8.94 3.39 -8.38
CA THR A 84 -10.21 3.24 -7.64
C THR A 84 -10.04 3.65 -6.17
N ALA A 85 -11.06 4.31 -5.61
CA ALA A 85 -11.13 4.54 -4.17
C ALA A 85 -11.73 3.31 -3.49
N MET A 86 -11.11 2.85 -2.39
CA MET A 86 -11.64 1.75 -1.60
C MET A 86 -12.66 2.28 -0.57
N PRO A 87 -13.82 1.64 -0.40
CA PRO A 87 -14.81 2.05 0.58
C PRO A 87 -14.35 1.74 2.01
N GLY A 88 -14.84 2.52 2.98
CA GLY A 88 -14.56 2.31 4.40
C GLY A 88 -13.60 3.33 5.00
N ARG A 89 -13.02 2.96 6.16
CA ARG A 89 -12.05 3.79 6.89
C ARG A 89 -10.82 2.96 7.24
N ASP A 90 -9.64 3.60 7.25
CA ASP A 90 -8.42 2.91 7.65
C ASP A 90 -8.44 2.51 9.14
N LEU A 91 -7.72 1.44 9.48
CA LEU A 91 -7.71 0.88 10.82
C LEU A 91 -7.03 1.78 11.86
N MET A 92 -6.13 2.68 11.42
CA MET A 92 -5.50 3.66 12.30
C MET A 92 -6.53 4.72 12.74
N ALA A 93 -7.25 5.32 11.79
CA ALA A 93 -8.32 6.27 12.07
C ALA A 93 -9.53 5.63 12.77
N SER A 94 -9.73 4.33 12.61
CA SER A 94 -10.78 3.56 13.30
C SER A 94 -10.38 3.11 14.70
N MET A 95 -9.16 3.44 15.17
CA MET A 95 -8.65 3.05 16.48
C MET A 95 -8.78 1.54 16.72
N PHE A 96 -8.27 0.72 15.79
CA PHE A 96 -8.45 -0.74 15.75
C PHE A 96 -8.39 -1.45 17.11
N TRP A 97 -7.44 -1.11 17.96
CA TRP A 97 -7.25 -1.76 19.27
C TRP A 97 -8.37 -1.46 20.28
N SER A 98 -9.14 -0.40 20.07
CA SER A 98 -10.32 -0.03 20.85
C SER A 98 -11.62 -0.67 20.34
N LEU A 99 -11.58 -1.41 19.22
CA LEU A 99 -12.73 -2.14 18.72
C LEU A 99 -13.00 -3.40 19.55
N ASP A 100 -14.26 -3.87 19.50
CA ASP A 100 -14.68 -5.12 20.10
C ASP A 100 -13.89 -6.31 19.55
N ASP A 101 -13.64 -7.32 20.39
CA ASP A 101 -12.87 -8.50 20.00
C ASP A 101 -13.48 -9.24 18.80
N THR A 102 -14.81 -9.34 18.73
CA THR A 102 -15.51 -9.95 17.60
C THR A 102 -15.24 -9.22 16.29
N VAL A 103 -15.26 -7.88 16.29
CA VAL A 103 -14.98 -7.07 15.10
C VAL A 103 -13.51 -7.19 14.70
N LYS A 104 -12.59 -7.25 15.68
CA LYS A 104 -11.16 -7.43 15.39
C LYS A 104 -10.88 -8.78 14.73
N GLU A 105 -11.53 -9.86 15.16
CA GLU A 105 -11.39 -11.17 14.50
C GLU A 105 -11.98 -11.16 13.08
N GLU A 106 -13.14 -10.54 12.87
CA GLU A 106 -13.71 -10.40 11.52
C GLU A 106 -12.76 -9.66 10.56
N ILE A 107 -12.13 -8.60 11.04
CA ILE A 107 -11.12 -7.84 10.28
C ILE A 107 -9.91 -8.72 9.97
N ARG A 108 -9.41 -9.49 10.94
CA ARG A 108 -8.25 -10.39 10.75
C ARG A 108 -8.54 -11.45 9.69
N ASP A 109 -9.70 -12.08 9.75
CA ASP A 109 -10.11 -13.11 8.79
C ASP A 109 -10.22 -12.56 7.36
N ALA A 110 -10.89 -11.41 7.21
CA ALA A 110 -11.01 -10.72 5.92
C ALA A 110 -9.64 -10.27 5.39
N PHE A 111 -8.79 -9.72 6.26
CA PHE A 111 -7.44 -9.27 5.93
C PHE A 111 -6.56 -10.44 5.45
N VAL A 112 -6.49 -11.55 6.20
CA VAL A 112 -5.66 -12.71 5.84
C VAL A 112 -6.13 -13.31 4.52
N THR A 113 -7.45 -13.39 4.31
CA THR A 113 -8.02 -13.90 3.06
C THR A 113 -7.58 -13.06 1.86
N LEU A 114 -7.66 -11.73 1.98
CA LEU A 114 -7.21 -10.82 0.93
C LEU A 114 -5.70 -10.87 0.73
N LEU A 115 -4.91 -10.84 1.81
CA LEU A 115 -3.45 -10.86 1.74
C LEU A 115 -2.96 -12.14 1.04
N LYS A 116 -3.59 -13.30 1.26
CA LYS A 116 -3.28 -14.55 0.55
C LYS A 116 -3.45 -14.40 -0.95
N SER A 117 -4.52 -13.74 -1.39
CA SER A 117 -4.77 -13.50 -2.81
C SER A 117 -3.71 -12.58 -3.42
N ILE A 118 -3.29 -11.53 -2.70
CA ILE A 118 -2.20 -10.64 -3.12
C ILE A 118 -0.87 -11.42 -3.22
N TRP A 119 -0.56 -12.24 -2.22
CA TRP A 119 0.65 -13.07 -2.19
C TRP A 119 0.70 -14.08 -3.35
N ARG A 120 -0.43 -14.69 -3.71
CA ARG A 120 -0.54 -15.60 -4.87
C ARG A 120 -0.25 -14.90 -6.20
N LEU A 121 -0.45 -13.58 -6.27
CA LEU A 121 -0.01 -12.75 -7.39
C LEU A 121 1.50 -12.43 -7.35
N GLY A 122 2.26 -13.00 -6.42
CA GLY A 122 3.70 -12.78 -6.29
C GLY A 122 4.06 -11.43 -5.67
N ILE A 123 3.11 -10.73 -5.05
CA ILE A 123 3.30 -9.41 -4.43
C ILE A 123 3.29 -9.58 -2.91
N ALA A 124 4.38 -9.21 -2.25
CA ALA A 124 4.46 -9.13 -0.80
C ALA A 124 4.58 -7.66 -0.38
N PRO A 125 3.50 -7.05 0.16
CA PRO A 125 3.54 -5.64 0.58
C PRO A 125 4.66 -5.38 1.60
N TYR A 126 5.33 -4.24 1.46
CA TYR A 126 6.42 -3.87 2.35
C TYR A 126 6.00 -2.91 3.47
N ASP A 127 5.23 -1.87 3.11
CA ASP A 127 4.73 -0.84 4.03
C ASP A 127 3.49 -1.30 4.82
N CYS A 128 3.72 -2.27 5.71
CA CYS A 128 2.69 -2.88 6.53
C CYS A 128 2.31 -1.96 7.70
N ALA A 129 1.12 -1.37 7.66
CA ALA A 129 0.62 -0.52 8.73
C ALA A 129 -0.91 -0.45 8.74
N LEU A 130 -1.49 -0.13 9.90
CA LEU A 130 -2.94 0.04 10.07
C LEU A 130 -3.54 1.09 9.14
N ARG A 131 -2.79 2.13 8.76
CA ARG A 131 -3.21 3.16 7.81
C ARG A 131 -3.43 2.64 6.38
N ASN A 132 -2.84 1.48 6.06
CA ASN A 132 -2.88 0.85 4.73
C ASN A 132 -3.89 -0.30 4.67
N ILE A 133 -4.68 -0.51 5.74
CA ILE A 133 -5.79 -1.46 5.80
C ILE A 133 -7.08 -0.66 5.96
N ILE A 134 -7.99 -0.78 4.99
CA ILE A 134 -9.29 -0.11 5.01
C ILE A 134 -10.38 -1.13 5.32
N TRP A 135 -11.23 -0.83 6.30
CA TRP A 135 -12.37 -1.66 6.67
C TRP A 135 -13.68 -0.98 6.27
N ASP A 136 -14.44 -1.68 5.42
CA ASP A 136 -15.84 -1.36 5.13
C ASP A 136 -16.73 -2.18 6.06
N ALA A 137 -17.21 -1.54 7.14
CA ALA A 137 -18.08 -2.19 8.11
C ALA A 137 -19.45 -2.59 7.55
N ALA A 138 -19.96 -1.87 6.54
CA ALA A 138 -21.27 -2.17 5.94
C ALA A 138 -21.18 -3.42 5.06
N ALA A 139 -20.14 -3.52 4.25
CA ALA A 139 -19.89 -4.70 3.41
C ALA A 139 -19.23 -5.85 4.18
N ARG A 140 -18.66 -5.58 5.37
CA ARG A 140 -17.79 -6.49 6.15
C ARG A 140 -16.60 -6.97 5.32
N ARG A 141 -15.92 -6.03 4.66
CA ARG A 141 -14.80 -6.31 3.76
C ARG A 141 -13.59 -5.47 4.08
N CYS A 142 -12.42 -6.08 3.88
CA CYS A 142 -11.13 -5.45 4.01
C CYS A 142 -10.60 -5.05 2.63
N SER A 143 -9.87 -3.93 2.58
CA SER A 143 -9.03 -3.55 1.45
C SER A 143 -7.61 -3.27 1.92
N ILE A 144 -6.62 -3.56 1.07
CA ILE A 144 -5.21 -3.24 1.30
C ILE A 144 -4.78 -2.23 0.24
N VAL A 145 -4.10 -1.17 0.65
CA VAL A 145 -3.69 -0.06 -0.22
C VAL A 145 -2.19 0.24 -0.10
N ASP A 146 -1.71 1.18 -0.92
CA ASP A 146 -0.36 1.73 -0.87
C ASP A 146 0.78 0.78 -1.27
N PHE A 147 0.77 0.31 -2.52
CA PHE A 147 1.74 -0.63 -3.08
C PHE A 147 2.98 0.03 -3.70
N GLU A 148 3.44 1.14 -3.12
CA GLU A 148 4.65 1.85 -3.56
C GLU A 148 5.93 1.06 -3.26
N HIS A 149 5.85 0.22 -2.24
CA HIS A 149 6.90 -0.67 -1.79
C HIS A 149 6.33 -2.08 -1.63
N TYR A 150 6.83 -3.01 -2.43
CA TYR A 150 6.56 -4.44 -2.29
C TYR A 150 7.77 -5.25 -2.74
N ASP A 151 7.92 -6.43 -2.17
CA ASP A 151 8.88 -7.44 -2.59
C ASP A 151 8.20 -8.51 -3.45
N ALA A 152 8.99 -9.28 -4.19
CA ALA A 152 8.50 -10.53 -4.74
C ALA A 152 8.18 -11.49 -3.59
N ALA A 153 6.96 -12.06 -3.60
CA ALA A 153 6.58 -13.05 -2.60
C ALA A 153 7.46 -14.30 -2.74
N LYS A 154 8.24 -14.60 -1.69
CA LYS A 154 9.22 -15.71 -1.68
C LYS A 154 8.54 -17.08 -1.69
N ASP A 155 7.44 -17.21 -0.95
CA ASP A 155 6.53 -18.36 -0.99
C ASP A 155 5.09 -17.83 -1.18
N PRO A 156 4.65 -17.62 -2.43
CA PRO A 156 3.33 -17.10 -2.77
C PRO A 156 2.16 -17.94 -2.24
N ILE A 157 2.42 -19.18 -1.81
CA ILE A 157 1.41 -20.15 -1.39
C ILE A 157 1.39 -20.25 0.13
N ASN A 158 2.55 -20.33 0.79
CA ASN A 158 2.69 -20.58 2.22
C ASN A 158 3.22 -19.36 2.98
N MET A 159 2.48 -18.25 2.92
CA MET A 159 2.69 -17.12 3.82
C MET A 159 2.39 -17.52 5.27
N THR A 160 3.22 -17.08 6.22
CA THR A 160 2.92 -17.22 7.65
C THR A 160 1.91 -16.15 8.08
N GLU A 161 0.64 -16.52 8.16
CA GLU A 161 -0.46 -15.58 8.49
C GLU A 161 -0.21 -14.79 9.77
N ARG A 162 0.27 -15.45 10.83
CA ARG A 162 0.52 -14.81 12.12
C ARG A 162 1.63 -13.76 12.05
N GLU A 163 2.73 -14.07 11.36
CA GLU A 163 3.87 -13.15 11.20
C GLU A 163 3.46 -11.92 10.38
N GLU A 164 2.66 -12.13 9.33
CA GLU A 164 2.11 -11.04 8.53
C GLU A 164 1.14 -10.19 9.36
N MET A 165 0.15 -10.79 10.03
CA MET A 165 -0.76 -10.03 10.91
C MET A 165 -0.02 -9.22 11.98
N GLN A 166 1.09 -9.76 12.50
CA GLN A 166 1.97 -9.06 13.42
C GLN A 166 2.74 -7.91 12.75
N ARG A 167 3.22 -8.11 11.51
CA ARG A 167 3.89 -7.08 10.71
C ARG A 167 2.97 -5.92 10.37
N TRP A 168 1.70 -6.21 10.11
CA TRP A 168 0.66 -5.22 9.84
C TRP A 168 0.09 -4.56 11.10
N GLY A 169 0.45 -5.05 12.29
CA GLY A 169 0.04 -4.47 13.56
C GLY A 169 -1.39 -4.78 13.97
N ILE A 170 -2.03 -5.79 13.38
CA ILE A 170 -3.37 -6.27 13.75
C ILE A 170 -3.33 -7.44 14.74
N VAL A 171 -2.15 -8.02 14.98
CA VAL A 171 -1.87 -8.98 16.05
C VAL A 171 -0.68 -8.48 16.87
N GLN A 172 -0.75 -8.62 18.20
CA GLN A 172 0.36 -8.23 19.06
C GLN A 172 1.59 -9.10 18.78
N ARG A 173 2.75 -8.45 18.69
CA ARG A 173 4.03 -9.14 18.78
C ARG A 173 4.34 -9.35 20.27
N PRO A 174 4.80 -10.55 20.67
CA PRO A 174 5.40 -10.67 21.99
C PRO A 174 6.54 -9.64 22.11
N PRO A 175 6.75 -9.05 23.29
CA PRO A 175 7.88 -8.17 23.49
C PRO A 175 9.17 -8.95 23.15
N PRO A 176 10.15 -8.32 22.47
CA PRO A 176 11.42 -8.96 22.22
C PRO A 176 12.06 -9.35 23.57
N SER A 177 12.77 -10.48 23.61
CA SER A 177 13.45 -10.91 24.83
C SER A 177 14.44 -9.86 25.35
N HIS A 178 14.98 -9.05 24.43
CA HIS A 178 15.93 -7.99 24.68
C HIS A 178 15.86 -6.92 23.57
N TRP A 179 16.10 -5.65 23.91
CA TRP A 179 16.01 -4.52 22.95
C TRP A 179 16.84 -4.75 21.69
N ALA A 180 18.02 -5.33 21.80
CA ALA A 180 18.91 -5.53 20.66
C ALA A 180 18.42 -6.59 19.64
N VAL A 181 17.46 -7.45 20.01
CA VAL A 181 16.76 -8.33 19.07
C VAL A 181 15.85 -7.51 18.17
N GLU A 182 15.18 -6.49 18.72
CA GLU A 182 14.34 -5.54 17.98
C GLU A 182 15.15 -4.81 16.91
N TRP A 183 16.40 -4.48 17.21
CA TRP A 183 17.33 -3.81 16.28
C TRP A 183 18.09 -4.78 15.36
N GLY A 184 17.77 -6.07 15.39
CA GLY A 184 18.38 -7.08 14.53
C GLY A 184 19.87 -7.31 14.78
N LEU A 185 20.39 -6.93 15.94
CA LEU A 185 21.80 -7.08 16.30
C LEU A 185 22.14 -8.56 16.63
N TYR A 186 21.13 -9.34 17.03
CA TYR A 186 21.19 -10.80 17.18
C TYR A 186 19.78 -11.40 17.03
N LYS A 187 19.70 -12.69 16.72
CA LYS A 187 18.43 -13.44 16.67
C LYS A 187 18.11 -14.02 18.06
N ASP A 188 16.83 -14.06 18.41
CA ASP A 188 16.38 -14.84 19.55
C ASP A 188 16.77 -16.32 19.37
N PRO A 189 17.21 -17.01 20.45
CA PRO A 189 17.58 -18.42 20.41
C PRO A 189 16.40 -19.34 20.07
#